data_AF-A0A6P3IK55-F1
#
_entry.id   AF-A0A6P3IK55-F1
#
_cell.length_a   1.000
_cell.length_b   1.000
_cell.length_c   1.000
_cell.angle_alpha   90.00
_cell.angle_beta   90.00
_cell.angle_gamma   90.00
#
_symmetry.space_group_name_H-M   'P 1'
#
loop_
_entity.id
_entity.type
_entity.pdbx_description
1 polymer ?
#
loop_
_entity_poly.entity_id
_entity_poly.type
_entity_poly.pdbx_seq_one_letter_code
_entity_poly.pdbx_strand_id
1 'polypeptide(L)'
;MAPGEKLDPLPDTFILQPPVFQPVIPFVTTIFGGLRAGKMVMLQGAVPLNAHRFQVDFQCGCSLHPRPDIAIHFNPRFHTTKPHVICNSLYRGRWQVEARWPHVALQRGASFLILFLFGNEEMKVSVNGQHFLHYRYRLPLSRVDTLGIFGDISVTAVGFLNINPFVEGGSEYPVGHPFLLRSPGLEVPCFHALPRGLWPGQVIIVRGLVLPEPKDFTLSLRDEAAHVPVTLRASFADRTLAWVSRWGRKKLILAPFLFYPQRFFEVLLLCQEGGLKLALNGQGVGATSLGQQVLEQLRELRISGSVQLYCVHY
;
A
#
# COMPACT_ATOMS: atom_id res chain seq x y z
N MET A 1 13.80 1.72 -24.46
CA MET A 1 13.66 0.27 -24.74
C MET A 1 13.63 0.07 -26.24
N ALA A 2 14.28 -0.95 -26.77
CA ALA A 2 14.20 -1.26 -28.20
C ALA A 2 12.81 -1.83 -28.54
N PRO A 3 12.22 -1.51 -29.70
CA PRO A 3 10.96 -2.10 -30.11
C PRO A 3 11.16 -3.61 -30.37
N GLY A 4 10.49 -4.46 -29.59
CA GLY A 4 10.46 -5.91 -29.81
C GLY A 4 10.86 -6.81 -28.63
N GLU A 5 11.31 -6.27 -27.49
CA GLU A 5 11.55 -7.09 -26.30
C GLU A 5 10.23 -7.64 -25.74
N LYS A 6 10.01 -8.94 -25.91
CA LYS A 6 8.87 -9.66 -25.35
C LYS A 6 9.07 -9.73 -23.83
N LEU A 7 8.27 -8.95 -23.10
CA LEU A 7 8.26 -8.97 -21.64
C LEU A 7 7.79 -10.36 -21.15
N ASP A 8 8.51 -10.94 -20.21
CA ASP A 8 8.03 -12.14 -19.52
C ASP A 8 6.71 -11.81 -18.81
N PRO A 9 5.65 -12.63 -18.98
CA PRO A 9 4.37 -12.36 -18.33
C PRO A 9 4.55 -12.40 -16.82
N LEU A 10 4.13 -11.33 -16.15
CA LEU A 10 4.18 -11.21 -14.71
C LEU A 10 2.97 -11.93 -14.11
N PRO A 11 3.13 -12.73 -13.04
CA PRO A 11 1.99 -13.29 -12.34
C PRO A 11 1.13 -12.18 -11.72
N ASP A 12 -0.19 -12.34 -11.78
CA ASP A 12 -1.18 -11.36 -11.26
C ASP A 12 -0.99 -11.02 -9.77
N THR A 13 -0.40 -11.94 -9.01
CA THR A 13 -0.08 -11.75 -7.59
C THR A 13 0.95 -10.64 -7.36
N PHE A 14 1.79 -10.36 -8.34
CA PHE A 14 2.81 -9.30 -8.30
C PHE A 14 2.33 -7.99 -8.92
N ILE A 15 1.12 -7.91 -9.47
CA ILE A 15 0.62 -6.68 -10.07
C ILE A 15 0.04 -5.78 -8.97
N LEU A 16 0.61 -4.59 -8.83
CA LEU A 16 0.06 -3.51 -8.01
C LEU A 16 -0.43 -2.38 -8.91
N GLN A 17 -1.63 -1.90 -8.61
CA GLN A 17 -2.19 -0.73 -9.23
C GLN A 17 -1.52 0.52 -8.63
N PRO A 18 -1.09 1.50 -9.46
CA PRO A 18 -0.51 2.74 -8.96
C PRO A 18 -1.52 3.51 -8.11
N PRO A 19 -1.05 4.27 -7.10
CA PRO A 19 -1.92 5.16 -6.36
C PRO A 19 -2.45 6.28 -7.26
N VAL A 20 -3.66 6.74 -6.98
CA VAL A 20 -4.29 7.89 -7.63
C VAL A 20 -4.20 9.08 -6.68
N PHE A 21 -3.64 10.19 -7.14
CA PHE A 21 -3.49 11.41 -6.34
C PHE A 21 -4.50 12.46 -6.75
N GLN A 22 -5.05 13.16 -5.76
CA GLN A 22 -5.96 14.28 -5.92
C GLN A 22 -7.13 14.03 -6.91
N PRO A 23 -7.85 12.89 -6.81
CA PRO A 23 -8.98 12.65 -7.70
C PRO A 23 -10.11 13.67 -7.48
N VAL A 24 -10.80 14.03 -8.56
CA VAL A 24 -12.01 14.85 -8.50
C VAL A 24 -13.18 14.01 -8.00
N ILE A 25 -13.98 14.55 -7.07
CA ILE A 25 -15.16 13.89 -6.51
C ILE A 25 -16.42 14.37 -7.26
N PRO A 26 -17.31 13.46 -7.73
CA PRO A 26 -17.29 12.01 -7.51
C PRO A 26 -16.20 11.30 -8.30
N PHE A 27 -15.55 10.32 -7.65
CA PHE A 27 -14.47 9.54 -8.25
C PHE A 27 -14.90 8.08 -8.37
N VAL A 28 -14.77 7.51 -9.57
CA VAL A 28 -15.04 6.09 -9.82
C VAL A 28 -13.86 5.51 -10.57
N THR A 29 -13.34 4.37 -10.10
CA THR A 29 -12.20 3.71 -10.75
C THR A 29 -12.30 2.19 -10.62
N THR A 30 -11.73 1.49 -11.60
CA THR A 30 -11.58 0.04 -11.55
C THR A 30 -10.49 -0.34 -10.53
N ILE A 31 -10.75 -1.41 -9.80
CA ILE A 31 -9.81 -2.10 -8.93
C ILE A 31 -9.17 -3.22 -9.75
N PHE A 32 -7.89 -3.10 -10.07
CA PHE A 32 -7.23 -4.05 -10.97
C PHE A 32 -7.19 -5.45 -10.36
N GLY A 33 -7.71 -6.43 -11.11
CA GLY A 33 -7.88 -7.81 -10.67
C GLY A 33 -8.96 -8.03 -9.62
N GLY A 34 -9.83 -7.04 -9.38
CA GLY A 34 -10.91 -7.09 -8.40
C GLY A 34 -10.44 -7.15 -6.94
N LEU A 35 -11.39 -7.16 -6.02
CA LEU A 35 -11.13 -7.43 -4.62
C LEU A 35 -10.99 -8.94 -4.36
N ARG A 36 -10.06 -9.26 -3.47
CA ARG A 36 -9.78 -10.61 -2.98
C ARG A 36 -9.23 -10.51 -1.57
N ALA A 37 -9.23 -11.63 -0.86
CA ALA A 37 -8.60 -11.71 0.46
C ALA A 37 -7.14 -11.24 0.40
N GLY A 38 -6.74 -10.44 1.38
CA GLY A 38 -5.42 -9.83 1.46
C GLY A 38 -5.24 -8.54 0.65
N LYS A 39 -6.20 -8.10 -0.18
CA LYS A 39 -6.14 -6.76 -0.76
C LYS A 39 -6.48 -5.70 0.27
N MET A 40 -5.90 -4.52 0.08
CA MET A 40 -6.15 -3.35 0.91
C MET A 40 -6.37 -2.12 0.04
N VAL A 41 -7.35 -1.31 0.42
CA VAL A 41 -7.56 0.03 -0.16
C VAL A 41 -7.27 1.08 0.90
N MET A 42 -6.41 2.02 0.56
CA MET A 42 -6.02 3.13 1.41
C MET A 42 -6.65 4.41 0.89
N LEU A 43 -7.26 5.19 1.76
CA LEU A 43 -7.86 6.48 1.44
C LEU A 43 -7.29 7.56 2.35
N GLN A 44 -6.63 8.55 1.75
CA GLN A 44 -6.11 9.74 2.41
C GLN A 44 -6.94 10.93 1.97
N GLY A 45 -7.29 11.79 2.92
CA GLY A 45 -8.09 12.95 2.60
C GLY A 45 -8.35 13.83 3.81
N ALA A 46 -9.34 14.70 3.66
CA ALA A 46 -9.87 15.53 4.73
C ALA A 46 -11.39 15.58 4.64
N VAL A 47 -12.03 15.71 5.81
CA VAL A 47 -13.46 15.99 5.89
C VAL A 47 -13.65 17.51 5.84
N PRO A 48 -14.38 18.07 4.86
CA PRO A 48 -14.69 19.50 4.84
C PRO A 48 -15.40 19.98 6.11
N LEU A 49 -15.22 21.25 6.48
CA LEU A 49 -15.81 21.85 7.69
C LEU A 49 -17.35 21.76 7.71
N ASN A 50 -17.98 21.87 6.54
CA ASN A 50 -19.42 21.83 6.34
C ASN A 50 -19.96 20.44 5.94
N ALA A 51 -19.15 19.38 6.04
CA ALA A 51 -19.53 18.05 5.57
C ALA A 51 -20.74 17.50 6.32
N HIS A 52 -21.75 17.02 5.59
CA HIS A 52 -22.88 16.27 6.14
C HIS A 52 -22.63 14.76 6.10
N ARG A 53 -22.11 14.27 4.96
CA ARG A 53 -21.76 12.86 4.75
C ARG A 53 -20.87 12.70 3.53
N PHE A 54 -20.05 11.64 3.53
CA PHE A 54 -19.46 11.11 2.32
C PHE A 54 -19.62 9.59 2.29
N GLN A 55 -19.34 8.96 1.16
CA GLN A 55 -19.40 7.50 1.05
C GLN A 55 -18.26 6.95 0.20
N VAL A 56 -17.82 5.77 0.59
CA VAL A 56 -16.89 4.91 -0.15
C VAL A 56 -17.65 3.63 -0.47
N ASP A 57 -17.90 3.41 -1.74
CA ASP A 57 -18.68 2.29 -2.26
C ASP A 57 -17.76 1.31 -2.98
N PHE A 58 -17.77 0.05 -2.57
CA PHE A 58 -17.14 -1.04 -3.28
C PHE A 58 -18.23 -1.79 -4.08
N GLN A 59 -18.18 -1.60 -5.40
CA GLN A 59 -19.28 -1.88 -6.34
C GLN A 59 -18.97 -3.09 -7.23
N CYS A 60 -20.03 -3.77 -7.66
CA CYS A 60 -19.96 -4.86 -8.63
C CYS A 60 -20.22 -4.30 -10.05
N GLY A 61 -19.19 -3.73 -10.67
CA GLY A 61 -19.25 -3.01 -11.93
C GLY A 61 -19.55 -1.51 -11.79
N CYS A 62 -19.55 -0.81 -12.92
CA CYS A 62 -19.68 0.65 -13.01
C CYS A 62 -20.84 1.12 -13.90
N SER A 63 -21.86 0.27 -14.12
CA SER A 63 -23.02 0.60 -14.97
C SER A 63 -23.73 1.87 -14.51
N LEU A 64 -24.16 2.73 -15.44
CA LEU A 64 -24.95 3.92 -15.11
C LEU A 64 -26.43 3.58 -14.90
N HIS A 65 -26.96 2.62 -15.65
CA HIS A 65 -28.33 2.14 -15.51
C HIS A 65 -28.47 0.69 -16.01
N PRO A 66 -28.94 -0.25 -15.19
CA PRO A 66 -29.25 -0.08 -13.76
C PRO A 66 -27.98 0.22 -12.95
N ARG A 67 -28.16 0.90 -11.81
CA ARG A 67 -27.08 1.13 -10.85
C ARG A 67 -26.46 -0.22 -10.42
N PRO A 68 -25.12 -0.34 -10.32
CA PRO A 68 -24.48 -1.56 -9.89
C PRO A 68 -24.87 -1.92 -8.45
N ASP A 69 -24.80 -3.22 -8.15
CA ASP A 69 -24.83 -3.68 -6.77
C ASP A 69 -23.66 -3.04 -6.00
N ILE A 70 -23.89 -2.68 -4.74
CA ILE A 70 -22.85 -2.18 -3.83
C ILE A 70 -22.64 -3.27 -2.79
N ALA A 71 -21.52 -3.98 -2.88
CA ALA A 71 -21.18 -5.01 -1.92
C ALA A 71 -20.94 -4.40 -0.53
N ILE A 72 -20.24 -3.26 -0.49
CA ILE A 72 -19.92 -2.56 0.75
C ILE A 72 -20.10 -1.06 0.52
N HIS A 73 -21.08 -0.50 1.20
CA HIS A 73 -21.30 0.94 1.32
C HIS A 73 -20.74 1.37 2.66
N PHE A 74 -19.69 2.20 2.68
CA PHE A 74 -19.13 2.80 3.89
C PHE A 74 -19.49 4.29 3.91
N ASN A 75 -20.38 4.71 4.80
CA ASN A 75 -20.96 6.06 4.79
C ASN A 75 -20.83 6.77 6.14
N PRO A 76 -19.72 7.50 6.36
CA PRO A 76 -19.59 8.43 7.47
C PRO A 76 -20.62 9.56 7.40
N ARG A 77 -21.27 9.83 8.54
CA ARG A 77 -22.32 10.84 8.72
C ARG A 77 -21.95 11.75 9.89
N PHE A 78 -22.04 13.07 9.65
CA PHE A 78 -21.61 14.11 10.59
C PHE A 78 -22.74 15.05 11.03
N HIS A 79 -23.98 14.79 10.62
CA HIS A 79 -25.14 15.63 10.97
C HIS A 79 -25.66 15.39 12.40
N THR A 80 -25.21 14.31 13.06
CA THR A 80 -25.55 14.01 14.45
C THR A 80 -24.49 14.57 15.41
N THR A 81 -24.85 14.76 16.68
CA THR A 81 -23.92 15.22 17.73
C THR A 81 -22.69 14.32 17.89
N LYS A 82 -22.85 13.02 17.61
CA LYS A 82 -21.75 12.05 17.52
C LYS A 82 -21.61 11.55 16.08
N PRO A 83 -20.48 11.78 15.40
CA PRO A 83 -20.20 11.18 14.11
C PRO A 83 -20.28 9.65 14.18
N HIS A 84 -20.82 9.04 13.13
CA HIS A 84 -20.96 7.59 13.02
C HIS A 84 -20.84 7.16 11.56
N VAL A 85 -20.61 5.86 11.34
CA VAL A 85 -20.61 5.25 10.02
C VAL A 85 -21.80 4.34 9.88
N ILE A 86 -22.49 4.43 8.74
CA ILE A 86 -23.41 3.41 8.29
C ILE A 86 -22.70 2.52 7.29
N CYS A 87 -22.71 1.21 7.56
CA CYS A 87 -22.35 0.19 6.58
C CYS A 87 -23.61 -0.51 6.07
N ASN A 88 -23.68 -0.74 4.75
CA ASN A 88 -24.78 -1.49 4.15
C ASN A 88 -24.34 -2.13 2.82
N SER A 89 -25.24 -2.90 2.21
CA SER A 89 -25.09 -3.45 0.87
C SER A 89 -26.34 -3.13 0.06
N LEU A 90 -26.16 -2.80 -1.22
CA LEU A 90 -27.22 -2.59 -2.19
C LEU A 90 -27.26 -3.80 -3.12
N TYR A 91 -28.38 -4.52 -3.16
CA TYR A 91 -28.56 -5.67 -4.04
C TYR A 91 -29.83 -5.49 -4.88
N ARG A 92 -29.68 -5.55 -6.21
CA ARG A 92 -30.77 -5.37 -7.18
C ARG A 92 -31.60 -4.11 -6.92
N GLY A 93 -30.90 -3.01 -6.66
CA GLY A 93 -31.51 -1.70 -6.40
C GLY A 93 -32.17 -1.54 -5.03
N ARG A 94 -32.05 -2.52 -4.11
CA ARG A 94 -32.62 -2.46 -2.76
C ARG A 94 -31.52 -2.46 -1.71
N TRP A 95 -31.61 -1.51 -0.77
CA TRP A 95 -30.75 -1.51 0.41
C TRP A 95 -31.12 -2.65 1.34
N GLN A 96 -30.10 -3.29 1.91
CA GLN A 96 -30.27 -4.28 2.96
C GLN A 96 -30.34 -3.59 4.34
N VAL A 97 -30.23 -4.35 5.43
CA VAL A 97 -30.30 -3.83 6.80
C VAL A 97 -29.08 -2.95 7.11
N GLU A 98 -29.26 -1.72 7.57
CA GLU A 98 -28.14 -0.86 7.97
C GLU A 98 -27.39 -1.45 9.18
N ALA A 99 -26.06 -1.45 9.13
CA ALA A 99 -25.20 -1.67 10.29
C ALA A 99 -24.60 -0.32 10.73
N ARG A 100 -24.83 0.07 11.99
CA ARG A 100 -24.39 1.36 12.53
C ARG A 100 -23.18 1.20 13.43
N TRP A 101 -22.15 1.99 13.16
CA TRP A 101 -20.89 2.01 13.92
C TRP A 101 -20.67 3.41 14.51
N PRO A 102 -20.90 3.60 15.82
CA PRO A 102 -20.73 4.89 16.48
C PRO A 102 -19.25 5.22 16.72
N HIS A 103 -18.96 6.48 17.09
CA HIS A 103 -17.64 6.92 17.57
C HIS A 103 -16.51 6.78 16.53
N VAL A 104 -16.79 7.09 15.26
CA VAL A 104 -15.74 7.13 14.24
C VAL A 104 -14.76 8.26 14.53
N ALA A 105 -13.45 7.98 14.42
CA ALA A 105 -12.38 8.96 14.60
C ALA A 105 -12.20 9.89 13.38
N LEU A 106 -13.31 10.40 12.84
CA LEU A 106 -13.35 11.39 11.77
C LEU A 106 -13.98 12.69 12.27
N GLN A 107 -13.36 13.82 11.93
CA GLN A 107 -13.79 15.14 12.36
C GLN A 107 -13.84 16.11 11.18
N ARG A 108 -14.88 16.95 11.13
CA ARG A 108 -14.98 18.07 10.18
C ARG A 108 -13.75 18.97 10.32
N GLY A 109 -13.16 19.37 9.19
CA GLY A 109 -11.95 20.18 9.13
C GLY A 109 -10.64 19.40 9.34
N ALA A 110 -10.70 18.10 9.64
CA ALA A 110 -9.50 17.30 9.91
C ALA A 110 -9.14 16.38 8.73
N SER A 111 -7.84 16.13 8.58
CA SER A 111 -7.31 15.09 7.71
C SER A 111 -7.56 13.69 8.31
N PHE A 112 -7.58 12.69 7.45
CA PHE A 112 -7.71 11.29 7.85
C PHE A 112 -6.88 10.35 6.97
N LEU A 113 -6.65 9.16 7.51
CA LEU A 113 -6.20 7.98 6.80
C LEU A 113 -7.14 6.83 7.12
N ILE A 114 -7.84 6.29 6.11
CA ILE A 114 -8.68 5.10 6.25
C ILE A 114 -8.05 3.94 5.49
N LEU A 115 -8.02 2.76 6.12
CA LEU A 115 -7.61 1.52 5.47
C LEU A 115 -8.76 0.54 5.48
N PHE A 116 -9.05 -0.03 4.31
CA PHE A 116 -10.00 -1.11 4.13
C PHE A 116 -9.22 -2.37 3.80
N LEU A 117 -9.10 -3.31 4.74
CA LEU A 117 -8.50 -4.63 4.51
C LEU A 117 -9.59 -5.63 4.19
N PHE A 118 -9.47 -6.29 3.04
CA PHE A 118 -10.41 -7.32 2.64
C PHE A 118 -9.89 -8.68 3.08
N GLY A 119 -10.54 -9.28 4.07
CA GLY A 119 -10.31 -10.67 4.49
C GLY A 119 -11.14 -11.64 3.66
N ASN A 120 -11.16 -12.92 4.08
CA ASN A 120 -11.94 -13.97 3.43
C ASN A 120 -13.46 -13.76 3.56
N GLU A 121 -13.92 -13.31 4.73
CA GLU A 121 -15.37 -13.22 5.04
C GLU A 121 -15.83 -11.80 5.38
N GLU A 122 -14.90 -10.90 5.68
CA GLU A 122 -15.19 -9.56 6.16
C GLU A 122 -14.16 -8.54 5.69
N MET A 123 -14.61 -7.29 5.59
CA MET A 123 -13.74 -6.13 5.49
C MET A 123 -13.44 -5.61 6.89
N LYS A 124 -12.17 -5.34 7.18
CA LYS A 124 -11.74 -4.67 8.41
C LYS A 124 -11.32 -3.23 8.09
N VAL A 125 -11.70 -2.30 8.94
CA VAL A 125 -11.43 -0.87 8.74
C VAL A 125 -10.63 -0.31 9.89
N SER A 126 -9.58 0.41 9.55
CA SER A 126 -8.89 1.30 10.49
C SER A 126 -9.02 2.75 10.04
N VAL A 127 -9.13 3.65 11.03
CA VAL A 127 -9.19 5.09 10.84
C VAL A 127 -8.09 5.70 11.69
N ASN A 128 -7.18 6.46 11.07
CA ASN A 128 -6.05 7.11 11.72
C ASN A 128 -5.17 6.14 12.54
N GLY A 129 -4.95 4.93 12.00
CA GLY A 129 -4.14 3.90 12.64
C GLY A 129 -4.82 3.13 13.78
N GLN A 130 -6.09 3.42 14.07
CA GLN A 130 -6.87 2.72 15.08
C GLN A 130 -7.92 1.81 14.43
N HIS A 131 -8.16 0.64 15.03
CA HIS A 131 -9.29 -0.21 14.67
C HIS A 131 -10.58 0.61 14.72
N PHE A 132 -11.50 0.34 13.80
CA PHE A 132 -12.82 0.95 13.85
C PHE A 132 -13.96 -0.06 13.72
N LEU A 133 -13.99 -0.86 12.65
CA LEU A 133 -15.09 -1.80 12.44
C LEU A 133 -14.68 -3.00 11.59
N HIS A 134 -15.47 -4.07 11.72
CA HIS A 134 -15.51 -5.20 10.78
C HIS A 134 -16.89 -5.26 10.11
N TYR A 135 -16.92 -5.49 8.80
CA TYR A 135 -18.16 -5.65 8.04
C TYR A 135 -18.12 -6.96 7.26
N ARG A 136 -18.92 -7.94 7.72
CA ARG A 136 -19.10 -9.21 7.01
C ARG A 136 -19.75 -9.00 5.66
N TYR A 137 -19.23 -9.68 4.64
CA TYR A 137 -19.75 -9.57 3.29
C TYR A 137 -21.16 -10.14 3.19
N ARG A 138 -22.03 -9.41 2.51
CA ARG A 138 -23.40 -9.87 2.17
C ARG A 138 -23.54 -10.24 0.70
N LEU A 139 -22.56 -9.83 -0.12
CA LEU A 139 -22.42 -10.16 -1.53
C LEU A 139 -21.02 -10.74 -1.76
N PRO A 140 -20.83 -11.61 -2.76
CA PRO A 140 -19.51 -12.20 -3.03
C PRO A 140 -18.45 -11.14 -3.32
N LEU A 141 -17.35 -11.16 -2.56
CA LEU A 141 -16.23 -10.24 -2.75
C LEU A 141 -15.64 -10.31 -4.16
N SER A 142 -15.64 -11.51 -4.77
CA SER A 142 -15.13 -11.75 -6.12
C SER A 142 -15.85 -10.99 -7.23
N ARG A 143 -17.06 -10.45 -6.97
CA ARG A 143 -17.81 -9.62 -7.91
C ARG A 143 -17.40 -8.15 -7.86
N VAL A 144 -16.59 -7.76 -6.88
CA VAL A 144 -16.28 -6.36 -6.60
C VAL A 144 -15.03 -5.93 -7.34
N ASP A 145 -15.20 -5.03 -8.29
CA ASP A 145 -14.15 -4.59 -9.22
C ASP A 145 -14.06 -3.07 -9.35
N THR A 146 -14.92 -2.32 -8.65
CA THR A 146 -15.08 -0.89 -8.83
C THR A 146 -15.12 -0.19 -7.48
N LEU A 147 -14.31 0.86 -7.34
CA LEU A 147 -14.32 1.77 -6.20
C LEU A 147 -15.04 3.06 -6.62
N GLY A 148 -16.03 3.48 -5.84
CA GLY A 148 -16.69 4.77 -5.96
C GLY A 148 -16.55 5.61 -4.69
N ILE A 149 -16.27 6.90 -4.84
CA ILE A 149 -16.14 7.86 -3.73
C ILE A 149 -17.01 9.08 -4.04
N PHE A 150 -17.92 9.41 -3.12
CA PHE A 150 -18.94 10.44 -3.33
C PHE A 150 -19.20 11.26 -2.07
N GLY A 151 -19.80 12.44 -2.23
CA GLY A 151 -20.24 13.31 -1.14
C GLY A 151 -19.16 14.25 -0.63
N ASP A 152 -19.29 14.69 0.62
CA ASP A 152 -18.51 15.78 1.21
C ASP A 152 -17.13 15.29 1.70
N ILE A 153 -16.18 15.17 0.79
CA ILE A 153 -14.83 14.66 1.04
C ILE A 153 -13.82 15.32 0.11
N SER A 154 -12.65 15.66 0.62
CA SER A 154 -11.48 15.95 -0.19
C SER A 154 -10.54 14.75 -0.14
N VAL A 155 -10.14 14.22 -1.30
CA VAL A 155 -9.26 13.06 -1.39
C VAL A 155 -7.88 13.49 -1.85
N THR A 156 -6.86 13.18 -1.06
CA THR A 156 -5.45 13.44 -1.39
C THR A 156 -4.84 12.26 -2.14
N ALA A 157 -5.13 11.02 -1.71
CA ALA A 157 -4.64 9.82 -2.37
C ALA A 157 -5.56 8.61 -2.16
N VAL A 158 -5.63 7.77 -3.18
CA VAL A 158 -6.21 6.42 -3.14
C VAL A 158 -5.09 5.43 -3.47
N GLY A 159 -4.83 4.47 -2.59
CA GLY A 159 -3.85 3.43 -2.81
C GLY A 159 -4.46 2.04 -2.83
N PHE A 160 -3.91 1.18 -3.69
CA PHE A 160 -4.28 -0.23 -3.82
C PHE A 160 -3.06 -1.07 -3.45
N LEU A 161 -3.15 -1.73 -2.30
CA LEU A 161 -2.05 -2.43 -1.66
C LEU A 161 -2.41 -3.89 -1.43
N ASN A 162 -1.41 -4.70 -1.12
CA ASN A 162 -1.60 -6.05 -0.61
C ASN A 162 -1.24 -6.07 0.88
N ILE A 163 -1.72 -7.07 1.60
CA ILE A 163 -1.35 -7.33 2.99
C ILE A 163 0.16 -7.56 3.07
N ASN A 164 0.77 -7.05 4.15
CA ASN A 164 2.16 -7.36 4.44
C ASN A 164 2.28 -8.88 4.72
N PRO A 165 3.04 -9.65 3.91
CA PRO A 165 3.11 -11.10 4.03
C PRO A 165 3.90 -11.57 5.26
N PHE A 166 4.53 -10.65 5.99
CA PHE A 166 5.33 -10.94 7.19
C PHE A 166 4.55 -10.81 8.50
N VAL A 167 3.28 -10.43 8.42
CA VAL A 167 2.43 -10.28 9.59
C VAL A 167 1.87 -11.65 9.97
N GLU A 168 2.68 -12.47 10.64
CA GLU A 168 2.22 -13.69 11.29
C GLU A 168 1.67 -13.34 12.68
N GLY A 169 0.38 -13.59 12.91
CA GLY A 169 -0.26 -13.40 14.22
C GLY A 169 -0.39 -11.96 14.73
N GLY A 170 -0.03 -10.94 13.92
CA GLY A 170 0.08 -9.55 14.36
C GLY A 170 -1.08 -8.65 13.92
N SER A 171 -1.75 -8.03 14.90
CA SER A 171 -2.84 -7.04 14.77
C SER A 171 -4.16 -7.54 14.19
N GLU A 172 -5.26 -7.10 14.80
CA GLU A 172 -6.61 -7.34 14.30
C GLU A 172 -6.85 -6.65 12.94
N TYR A 173 -6.09 -5.58 12.62
CA TYR A 173 -6.24 -4.73 11.43
C TYR A 173 -4.88 -4.17 10.94
N PRO A 174 -4.76 -3.74 9.66
CA PRO A 174 -3.48 -3.27 9.16
C PRO A 174 -3.16 -1.85 9.65
N VAL A 175 -1.87 -1.60 9.88
CA VAL A 175 -1.32 -0.25 9.92
C VAL A 175 -0.83 0.10 8.51
N GLY A 176 -1.17 1.29 8.05
CA GLY A 176 -0.82 1.74 6.71
C GLY A 176 -0.07 3.05 6.82
N HIS A 177 0.96 3.18 5.98
CA HIS A 177 1.79 4.38 5.92
C HIS A 177 1.30 5.28 4.79
N PRO A 178 1.13 6.58 5.05
CA PRO A 178 0.57 7.49 4.07
C PRO A 178 1.46 7.63 2.83
N PHE A 179 0.84 8.07 1.73
CA PHE A 179 1.54 8.43 0.50
C PHE A 179 1.85 9.92 0.58
N LEU A 180 3.10 10.27 0.34
CA LEU A 180 3.55 11.65 0.37
C LEU A 180 3.89 12.08 -1.05
N LEU A 181 2.97 12.83 -1.65
CA LEU A 181 3.19 13.40 -2.98
C LEU A 181 4.11 14.62 -2.87
N ARG A 182 5.20 14.64 -3.65
CA ARG A 182 6.19 15.76 -3.69
C ARG A 182 6.79 16.09 -2.32
N SER A 183 7.08 15.07 -1.50
CA SER A 183 7.79 15.28 -0.23
C SER A 183 9.29 15.45 -0.49
N PRO A 184 9.93 16.54 -0.02
CA PRO A 184 11.38 16.71 -0.13
C PRO A 184 12.16 15.56 0.52
N GLY A 185 11.62 14.96 1.60
CA GLY A 185 12.24 13.82 2.27
C GLY A 185 12.22 12.52 1.46
N LEU A 186 11.53 12.50 0.32
CA LEU A 186 11.43 11.35 -0.60
C LEU A 186 12.14 11.60 -1.93
N GLU A 187 12.83 12.74 -2.10
CA GLU A 187 13.64 13.00 -3.28
C GLU A 187 14.83 12.04 -3.34
N VAL A 188 15.13 11.51 -4.53
CA VAL A 188 16.16 10.50 -4.72
C VAL A 188 17.47 11.18 -5.18
N PRO A 189 18.62 10.91 -4.54
CA PRO A 189 18.85 9.93 -3.48
C PRO A 189 18.23 10.33 -2.14
N CYS A 190 17.47 9.41 -1.55
CA CYS A 190 16.74 9.57 -0.31
C CYS A 190 17.52 8.92 0.83
N PHE A 191 17.60 9.59 1.98
CA PHE A 191 18.38 9.18 3.15
C PHE A 191 17.52 9.22 4.40
N HIS A 192 17.60 8.18 5.21
CA HIS A 192 16.90 8.10 6.49
C HIS A 192 17.81 7.56 7.58
N ALA A 193 17.88 8.28 8.69
CA ALA A 193 18.64 7.86 9.86
C ALA A 193 17.95 6.67 10.54
N LEU A 194 18.76 5.68 10.94
CA LEU A 194 18.38 4.53 11.74
C LEU A 194 19.07 4.65 13.10
N PRO A 195 18.62 5.56 13.99
CA PRO A 195 19.35 5.90 15.21
C PRO A 195 19.54 4.72 16.17
N ARG A 196 18.70 3.68 16.06
CA ARG A 196 18.75 2.47 16.88
C ARG A 196 19.15 1.22 16.07
N GLY A 197 19.59 1.39 14.82
CA GLY A 197 19.73 0.28 13.89
C GLY A 197 18.40 -0.41 13.60
N LEU A 198 18.50 -1.67 13.15
CA LEU A 198 17.35 -2.52 12.90
C LEU A 198 17.21 -3.59 13.98
N TRP A 199 15.98 -3.86 14.42
CA TRP A 199 15.68 -4.91 15.39
C TRP A 199 14.69 -5.96 14.84
N PRO A 200 14.68 -7.19 15.36
CA PRO A 200 13.76 -8.24 14.91
C PRO A 200 12.29 -7.79 14.97
N GLY A 201 11.55 -8.05 13.90
CA GLY A 201 10.15 -7.66 13.73
C GLY A 201 9.94 -6.30 13.07
N GLN A 202 10.98 -5.46 12.97
CA GLN A 202 10.90 -4.18 12.26
C GLN A 202 10.76 -4.39 10.75
N VAL A 203 9.91 -3.60 10.10
CA VAL A 203 9.67 -3.68 8.65
C VAL A 203 9.97 -2.34 8.00
N ILE A 204 10.95 -2.31 7.11
CA ILE A 204 11.15 -1.18 6.20
C ILE A 204 10.22 -1.36 5.01
N ILE A 205 9.49 -0.30 4.66
CA ILE A 205 8.55 -0.28 3.54
C ILE A 205 8.97 0.83 2.59
N VAL A 206 9.16 0.51 1.31
CA VAL A 206 9.44 1.47 0.25
C VAL A 206 8.40 1.30 -0.86
N ARG A 207 7.71 2.38 -1.20
CA ARG A 207 6.76 2.41 -2.32
C ARG A 207 7.15 3.51 -3.28
N GLY A 208 7.12 3.20 -4.57
CA GLY A 208 7.51 4.15 -5.59
C GLY A 208 7.07 3.77 -6.99
N LEU A 209 7.31 4.68 -7.91
CA LEU A 209 7.11 4.53 -9.33
C LEU A 209 8.47 4.50 -10.02
N VAL A 210 8.69 3.55 -10.91
CA VAL A 210 9.88 3.55 -11.77
C VAL A 210 9.77 4.70 -12.78
N LEU A 211 10.85 5.44 -13.00
CA LEU A 211 10.89 6.53 -13.99
C LEU A 211 10.81 5.99 -15.44
N PRO A 212 10.46 6.82 -16.44
CA PRO A 212 10.33 6.38 -17.83
C PRO A 212 11.61 5.80 -18.45
N GLU A 213 12.78 6.29 -18.05
CA GLU A 213 14.09 5.85 -18.55
C GLU A 213 14.97 5.34 -17.41
N PRO A 214 14.69 4.14 -16.87
CA PRO A 214 15.38 3.67 -15.69
C PRO A 214 16.73 3.03 -16.00
N LYS A 215 17.72 3.28 -15.13
CA LYS A 215 19.06 2.67 -15.19
C LYS A 215 19.25 1.63 -14.09
N ASP A 216 19.07 2.05 -12.85
CA ASP A 216 19.18 1.21 -11.66
C ASP A 216 18.25 1.70 -10.55
N PHE A 217 18.06 0.84 -9.56
CA PHE A 217 17.40 1.15 -8.30
C PHE A 217 18.14 0.40 -7.20
N THR A 218 18.47 1.10 -6.12
CA THR A 218 19.19 0.54 -4.99
C THR A 218 18.55 0.95 -3.68
N LEU A 219 18.48 0.00 -2.75
CA LEU A 219 18.19 0.21 -1.34
C LEU A 219 19.39 -0.33 -0.57
N SER A 220 20.13 0.55 0.08
CA SER A 220 21.36 0.22 0.80
C SER A 220 21.20 0.54 2.28
N LEU A 221 21.71 -0.36 3.12
CA LEU A 221 21.81 -0.15 4.55
C LEU A 221 23.28 0.09 4.90
N ARG A 222 23.55 1.09 5.73
CA ARG A 222 24.92 1.50 6.07
C ARG A 222 25.14 1.57 7.57
N ASP A 223 26.38 1.32 7.97
CA ASP A 223 26.84 1.55 9.35
C ASP A 223 27.36 2.98 9.53
N GLU A 224 27.81 3.29 10.74
CA GLU A 224 28.36 4.60 11.12
C GLU A 224 29.63 4.98 10.36
N ALA A 225 30.42 3.98 9.93
CA ALA A 225 31.63 4.18 9.12
C ALA A 225 31.33 4.26 7.61
N ALA A 226 30.05 4.41 7.24
CA ALA A 226 29.55 4.43 5.87
C ALA A 226 29.86 3.14 5.06
N HIS A 227 30.22 2.04 5.73
CA HIS A 227 30.26 0.76 5.06
C HIS A 227 28.86 0.35 4.66
N VAL A 228 28.74 -0.43 3.60
CA VAL A 228 27.48 -0.92 3.07
C VAL A 228 27.43 -2.43 3.26
N PRO A 229 26.99 -2.96 4.41
CA PRO A 229 26.89 -4.40 4.63
C PRO A 229 26.07 -5.11 3.56
N VAL A 230 24.99 -4.45 3.11
CA VAL A 230 24.07 -5.00 2.13
C VAL A 230 23.37 -3.92 1.30
N THR A 231 23.22 -4.20 0.01
CA THR A 231 22.40 -3.46 -0.94
C THR A 231 21.44 -4.41 -1.64
N LEU A 232 20.16 -4.08 -1.67
CA LEU A 232 19.23 -4.62 -2.65
C LEU A 232 19.37 -3.79 -3.93
N ARG A 233 19.69 -4.44 -5.06
CA ARG A 233 19.86 -3.78 -6.36
C ARG A 233 18.95 -4.39 -7.40
N ALA A 234 18.12 -3.55 -8.02
CA ALA A 234 17.45 -3.85 -9.27
C ALA A 234 18.24 -3.22 -10.42
N SER A 235 18.65 -4.05 -11.38
CA SER A 235 19.35 -3.64 -12.59
C SER A 235 18.41 -3.80 -13.78
N PHE A 236 18.11 -2.70 -14.46
CA PHE A 236 17.11 -2.67 -15.53
C PHE A 236 17.70 -3.20 -16.85
N ALA A 237 19.01 -3.06 -17.04
CA ALA A 237 19.71 -3.51 -18.25
C ALA A 237 19.71 -5.04 -18.41
N ASP A 238 19.97 -5.77 -17.32
CA ASP A 238 19.99 -7.24 -17.31
C ASP A 238 18.72 -7.84 -16.67
N ARG A 239 17.76 -6.99 -16.28
CA ARG A 239 16.49 -7.36 -15.62
C ARG A 239 16.72 -8.24 -14.37
N THR A 240 17.77 -7.97 -13.61
CA THR A 240 18.10 -8.74 -12.41
C THR A 240 17.75 -8.00 -11.12
N LEU A 241 17.37 -8.79 -10.11
CA LEU A 241 17.28 -8.35 -8.73
C LEU A 241 18.28 -9.15 -7.90
N ALA A 242 19.11 -8.47 -7.12
CA ALA A 242 20.16 -9.13 -6.35
C ALA A 242 20.42 -8.45 -5.01
N TRP A 243 20.82 -9.27 -4.05
CA TRP A 243 21.57 -8.80 -2.89
C TRP A 243 23.03 -8.61 -3.29
N VAL A 244 23.59 -7.45 -2.97
CA VAL A 244 24.99 -7.12 -3.17
C VAL A 244 25.64 -6.94 -1.81
N SER A 245 26.65 -7.76 -1.51
CA SER A 245 27.42 -7.65 -0.28
C SER A 245 28.42 -6.49 -0.33
N ARG A 246 29.01 -6.14 0.82
CA ARG A 246 30.09 -5.16 0.92
C ARG A 246 31.28 -5.40 -0.04
N TRP A 247 31.52 -6.64 -0.44
CA TRP A 247 32.61 -7.05 -1.34
C TRP A 247 32.19 -7.09 -2.81
N GLY A 248 30.99 -6.59 -3.15
CA GLY A 248 30.46 -6.61 -4.51
C GLY A 248 29.93 -7.96 -4.98
N ARG A 249 30.01 -9.03 -4.16
CA ARG A 249 29.42 -10.33 -4.48
C ARG A 249 27.90 -10.19 -4.61
N LYS A 250 27.37 -10.58 -5.77
CA LYS A 250 25.94 -10.58 -6.07
C LYS A 250 25.33 -11.96 -5.76
N LYS A 251 24.21 -11.98 -5.05
CA LYS A 251 23.33 -13.14 -4.89
C LYS A 251 22.00 -12.81 -5.55
N LEU A 252 21.71 -13.45 -6.68
CA LEU A 252 20.47 -13.24 -7.43
C LEU A 252 19.26 -13.67 -6.60
N ILE A 253 18.17 -12.93 -6.73
CA ILE A 253 16.86 -13.24 -6.17
C ILE A 253 16.02 -13.83 -7.31
N LEU A 254 15.60 -15.08 -7.15
CA LEU A 254 14.82 -15.82 -8.15
C LEU A 254 13.34 -15.43 -8.03
N ALA A 255 13.00 -14.28 -8.58
CA ALA A 255 11.63 -13.77 -8.64
C ALA A 255 11.40 -13.01 -9.95
N PRO A 256 10.13 -12.83 -10.39
CA PRO A 256 9.82 -11.99 -11.53
C PRO A 256 10.37 -10.57 -11.33
N PHE A 257 11.03 -10.03 -12.35
CA PHE A 257 11.58 -8.68 -12.30
C PHE A 257 10.43 -7.67 -12.35
N LEU A 258 10.23 -6.89 -11.27
CA LEU A 258 9.05 -6.01 -11.17
C LEU A 258 9.27 -4.58 -11.65
N PHE A 259 10.52 -4.17 -11.79
CA PHE A 259 10.89 -2.77 -12.00
C PHE A 259 10.87 -2.45 -13.49
N TYR A 260 9.69 -2.31 -14.08
CA TYR A 260 9.52 -1.82 -15.46
C TYR A 260 9.25 -0.31 -15.48
N PRO A 261 9.63 0.41 -16.55
CA PRO A 261 9.31 1.83 -16.69
C PRO A 261 7.85 2.15 -16.35
N GLN A 262 7.61 3.20 -15.56
CA GLN A 262 6.28 3.65 -15.12
C GLN A 262 5.48 2.62 -14.31
N ARG A 263 6.10 1.56 -13.81
CA ARG A 263 5.43 0.60 -12.95
C ARG A 263 5.54 0.99 -11.48
N PHE A 264 4.42 0.92 -10.78
CA PHE A 264 4.37 1.08 -9.34
C PHE A 264 4.84 -0.20 -8.65
N PHE A 265 5.62 -0.04 -7.58
CA PHE A 265 6.19 -1.13 -6.81
C PHE A 265 6.13 -0.86 -5.33
N GLU A 266 6.23 -1.94 -4.58
CA GLU A 266 6.38 -1.97 -3.14
C GLU A 266 7.49 -2.97 -2.79
N VAL A 267 8.42 -2.54 -1.92
CA VAL A 267 9.49 -3.34 -1.32
C VAL A 267 9.29 -3.36 0.19
N LEU A 268 9.26 -4.55 0.78
CA LEU A 268 9.28 -4.74 2.23
C LEU A 268 10.55 -5.47 2.63
N LEU A 269 11.27 -4.94 3.61
CA LEU A 269 12.36 -5.63 4.29
C LEU A 269 11.98 -5.90 5.74
N LEU A 270 11.70 -7.15 6.07
CA LEU A 270 11.53 -7.59 7.46
C LEU A 270 12.89 -7.91 8.05
N CYS A 271 13.22 -7.24 9.15
CA CYS A 271 14.33 -7.61 10.02
C CYS A 271 13.92 -8.82 10.88
N GLN A 272 14.73 -9.86 10.87
CA GLN A 272 14.54 -11.06 11.70
C GLN A 272 15.87 -11.50 12.29
N GLU A 273 15.80 -12.43 13.24
CA GLU A 273 17.01 -13.09 13.73
C GLU A 273 17.77 -13.74 12.55
N GLY A 274 19.03 -13.36 12.38
CA GLY A 274 19.89 -13.88 11.31
C GLY A 274 19.80 -13.17 9.95
N GLY A 275 19.00 -12.11 9.77
CA GLY A 275 19.10 -11.27 8.58
C GLY A 275 17.83 -10.55 8.14
N LEU A 276 17.68 -10.36 6.83
CA LEU A 276 16.57 -9.64 6.21
C LEU A 276 15.77 -10.55 5.28
N LYS A 277 14.45 -10.54 5.43
CA LYS A 277 13.48 -11.11 4.46
C LYS A 277 12.98 -10.00 3.54
N LEU A 278 12.83 -10.33 2.26
CA LEU A 278 12.36 -9.43 1.22
C LEU A 278 10.99 -9.89 0.72
N ALA A 279 10.05 -8.96 0.67
CA ALA A 279 8.83 -9.11 -0.09
C ALA A 279 8.71 -8.00 -1.13
N LEU A 280 8.16 -8.35 -2.28
CA LEU A 280 7.81 -7.42 -3.34
C LEU A 280 6.32 -7.51 -3.61
N ASN A 281 5.65 -6.36 -3.67
CA ASN A 281 4.24 -6.27 -4.02
C ASN A 281 3.35 -7.23 -3.19
N GLY A 282 3.67 -7.42 -1.91
CA GLY A 282 2.97 -8.33 -1.00
C GLY A 282 3.33 -9.81 -1.13
N GLN A 283 4.41 -10.17 -1.84
CA GLN A 283 4.88 -11.55 -2.02
C GLN A 283 6.30 -11.71 -1.48
N GLY A 284 6.53 -12.67 -0.57
CA GLY A 284 7.88 -12.99 -0.10
C GLY A 284 8.71 -13.62 -1.22
N VAL A 285 9.90 -13.07 -1.49
CA VAL A 285 10.72 -13.45 -2.67
C VAL A 285 12.16 -13.81 -2.34
N GLY A 286 12.66 -13.53 -1.14
CA GLY A 286 14.02 -13.91 -0.81
C GLY A 286 14.47 -13.45 0.56
N ALA A 287 15.71 -13.82 0.90
CA ALA A 287 16.35 -13.41 2.14
C ALA A 287 17.87 -13.31 1.97
N THR A 288 18.47 -12.52 2.85
CA THR A 288 19.92 -12.38 2.99
C THR A 288 20.30 -12.52 4.46
N SER A 289 21.43 -13.17 4.71
CA SER A 289 21.94 -13.38 6.05
C SER A 289 22.79 -12.18 6.49
N LEU A 290 22.45 -11.60 7.63
CA LEU A 290 23.25 -10.59 8.31
C LEU A 290 23.29 -10.94 9.79
N GLY A 291 24.48 -10.83 10.39
CA GLY A 291 24.63 -11.01 11.83
C GLY A 291 23.84 -9.95 12.60
N GLN A 292 23.30 -10.33 13.76
CA GLN A 292 22.51 -9.43 14.60
C GLN A 292 23.25 -8.14 14.95
N GLN A 293 24.52 -8.25 15.35
CA GLN A 293 25.37 -7.10 15.65
C GLN A 293 25.48 -6.12 14.47
N VAL A 294 25.50 -6.63 13.22
CA VAL A 294 25.56 -5.77 12.03
C VAL A 294 24.25 -5.00 11.87
N LEU A 295 23.10 -5.66 12.07
CA LEU A 295 21.78 -5.03 11.96
C LEU A 295 21.59 -3.90 13.00
N GLU A 296 22.03 -4.15 14.23
CA GLU A 296 21.97 -3.18 15.34
C GLU A 296 22.94 -2.00 15.15
N GLN A 297 24.00 -2.18 14.35
CA GLN A 297 24.99 -1.14 14.01
C GLN A 297 24.63 -0.31 12.78
N LEU A 298 23.56 -0.66 12.05
CA LEU A 298 23.10 0.16 10.94
C LEU A 298 22.67 1.54 11.43
N ARG A 299 22.98 2.58 10.66
CA ARG A 299 22.68 3.98 10.98
C ARG A 299 21.99 4.73 9.87
N GLU A 300 21.98 4.19 8.65
CA GLU A 300 21.36 4.87 7.52
C GLU A 300 20.72 3.87 6.55
N LEU A 301 19.50 4.20 6.11
CA LEU A 301 18.85 3.68 4.94
C LEU A 301 19.05 4.68 3.79
N ARG A 302 19.65 4.24 2.69
CA ARG A 302 19.81 5.03 1.46
C ARG A 302 19.06 4.38 0.31
N ILE A 303 18.22 5.15 -0.37
CA ILE A 303 17.52 4.75 -1.59
C ILE A 303 18.01 5.61 -2.74
N SER A 304 18.47 5.00 -3.84
CA SER A 304 19.01 5.71 -5.00
C SER A 304 18.56 5.06 -6.32
N GLY A 305 18.66 5.80 -7.43
CA GLY A 305 18.36 5.29 -8.77
C GLY A 305 17.15 5.97 -9.41
N SER A 306 16.64 5.35 -10.46
CA SER A 306 15.62 5.92 -11.35
C SER A 306 14.19 5.65 -10.88
N VAL A 307 13.84 6.14 -9.69
CA VAL A 307 12.50 5.98 -9.10
C VAL A 307 11.99 7.29 -8.50
N GLN A 308 10.67 7.46 -8.49
CA GLN A 308 9.98 8.44 -7.67
C GLN A 308 9.41 7.73 -6.44
N LEU A 309 9.74 8.19 -5.24
CA LEU A 309 9.24 7.59 -4.00
C LEU A 309 7.94 8.26 -3.56
N TYR A 310 7.00 7.45 -3.06
CA TYR A 310 5.74 7.92 -2.47
C TYR A 310 5.58 7.51 -1.01
N CYS A 311 6.36 6.55 -0.53
CA CYS A 311 6.34 6.16 0.88
C CYS A 311 7.68 5.51 1.23
N VAL A 312 8.28 5.96 2.34
CA VAL A 312 9.36 5.24 3.01
C VAL A 312 9.02 5.20 4.50
N HIS A 313 8.92 4.00 5.05
CA HIS A 313 8.71 3.76 6.48
C HIS A 313 9.77 2.78 6.98
N TYR A 314 10.22 2.96 8.21
CA TYR A 314 11.26 2.18 8.85
C TYR A 314 11.09 2.24 10.36
#